data_AF-M1X3C5-F1
#
_entry.id   AF-M1X3C5-F1
#
_cell.length_a   1.000
_cell.length_b   1.000
_cell.length_c   1.000
_cell.angle_alpha   90.00
_cell.angle_beta   90.00
_cell.angle_gamma   90.00
#
_symmetry.space_group_name_H-M   'P 1'
#
loop_
_entity.id
_entity.type
_entity.pdbx_description
1 polymer ?
#
loop_
_entity_poly.entity_id
_entity_poly.type
_entity_poly.pdbx_seq_one_letter_code
_entity_poly.pdbx_strand_id
1 'polypeptide(L)'
;MPFTSGKSYGTRKRTGTYTRKNRSAAARNKSSILRRRSAPAQQRQLMSLQKQVVSLKKKSNQRVQYAQFFLPLVGGTGPDNAQINLANGDFYVLPLMNPAVFSSQPVFQARNTTVDDPNKCIVKNFDIQAVFSPKNSLSALTPRIVRVWTVSLRKETAQETLQGTSQMSSTGFNAAPNGKYYKNTFVDGGLATMVKLNPASFRIHTYREFTLANIMQETAVPDEDTAVTNTYNSLKRMRVWLKCGNHLKPPQGSWSGIAEGEVMPLDRKYFIVHVGGWSNDGDNQVRMDTNIVATITTSN
;
A
#
# COMPACT_ATOMS: atom_id res chain seq x y z
N MET A 1 46.69 89.82 23.27
CA MET A 1 46.12 88.93 22.23
C MET A 1 46.46 87.49 22.61
N PRO A 2 45.64 86.45 22.34
CA PRO A 2 44.18 86.32 22.20
C PRO A 2 43.59 85.21 23.10
N PHE A 3 42.27 85.00 22.92
CA PHE A 3 41.33 84.06 23.55
C PHE A 3 41.66 82.56 23.42
N THR A 4 41.05 81.72 24.29
CA THR A 4 40.01 80.69 24.00
C THR A 4 40.05 79.56 25.06
N SER A 5 38.98 79.33 25.83
CA SER A 5 37.74 78.58 25.54
C SER A 5 37.84 77.06 25.77
N GLY A 6 37.14 76.61 26.83
CA GLY A 6 36.22 75.46 26.72
C GLY A 6 36.75 74.07 27.13
N LYS A 7 36.17 73.50 28.19
CA LYS A 7 35.05 72.53 28.12
C LYS A 7 34.99 71.68 29.40
N SER A 8 33.81 71.66 30.01
CA SER A 8 33.45 70.84 31.16
C SER A 8 33.42 69.34 30.80
N TYR A 9 34.09 68.51 31.59
CA TYR A 9 33.83 67.07 31.60
C TYR A 9 32.81 66.75 32.70
N GLY A 10 31.57 66.48 32.25
CA GLY A 10 30.52 65.96 33.11
C GLY A 10 30.85 64.54 33.59
N THR A 11 30.87 64.36 34.90
CA THR A 11 30.89 63.07 35.59
C THR A 11 29.63 62.25 35.24
N ARG A 12 29.84 61.07 34.64
CA ARG A 12 28.79 60.07 34.34
C ARG A 12 28.12 59.59 35.63
N LYS A 13 26.80 59.84 35.78
CA LYS A 13 25.95 59.10 36.72
C LYS A 13 25.63 57.72 36.15
N ARG A 14 26.03 56.66 36.86
CA ARG A 14 25.63 55.27 36.61
C ARG A 14 24.12 55.12 36.79
N THR A 15 23.40 54.78 35.73
CA THR A 15 21.98 54.45 35.76
C THR A 15 21.77 52.93 35.92
N GLY A 16 21.22 52.56 37.07
CA GLY A 16 20.12 51.59 37.19
C GLY A 16 20.40 50.11 36.88
N THR A 17 20.74 49.34 37.90
CA THR A 17 20.63 47.87 37.94
C THR A 17 19.16 47.45 37.85
N TYR A 18 18.72 46.97 36.69
CA TYR A 18 17.38 46.36 36.53
C TYR A 18 17.34 44.98 37.21
N THR A 19 16.85 44.92 38.45
CA THR A 19 16.41 43.66 39.05
C THR A 19 15.18 43.12 38.32
N ARG A 20 15.38 42.15 37.43
CA ARG A 20 14.29 41.34 36.86
C ARG A 20 13.62 40.55 37.98
N LYS A 21 12.52 41.07 38.54
CA LYS A 21 11.60 40.29 39.37
C LYS A 21 11.04 39.14 38.51
N ASN A 22 11.49 37.93 38.81
CA ASN A 22 10.91 36.67 38.32
C ASN A 22 9.46 36.55 38.81
N ARG A 23 8.53 37.20 38.11
CA ARG A 23 7.10 36.89 38.24
C ARG A 23 6.86 35.59 37.49
N SER A 24 6.31 34.58 38.18
CA SER A 24 6.00 33.29 37.59
C SER A 24 5.14 33.46 36.33
N ALA A 25 5.42 32.68 35.29
CA ALA A 25 4.70 32.74 34.01
C ALA A 25 3.18 32.51 34.18
N ALA A 26 2.77 31.87 35.27
CA ALA A 26 1.36 31.66 35.64
C ALA A 26 0.60 32.96 35.98
N ALA A 27 1.25 33.95 36.60
CA ALA A 27 0.59 35.19 37.02
C ALA A 27 0.37 36.21 35.88
N ARG A 28 1.01 36.02 34.72
CA ARG A 28 0.87 36.92 33.54
C ARG A 28 -0.26 36.52 32.59
N ASN A 29 -1.00 35.44 32.85
CA ASN A 29 -1.57 34.65 31.75
C ASN A 29 -3.10 34.56 31.59
N LYS A 30 -3.94 35.40 32.20
CA LYS A 30 -5.40 35.32 31.87
C LYS A 30 -6.13 36.65 31.63
N SER A 31 -5.81 37.75 32.31
CA SER A 31 -6.61 38.98 32.20
C SER A 31 -6.11 40.01 31.17
N SER A 32 -4.81 40.09 30.88
CA SER A 32 -4.26 41.14 29.99
C SER A 32 -4.20 40.75 28.51
N ILE A 33 -4.27 39.45 28.19
CA ILE A 33 -4.28 38.96 26.81
C ILE A 33 -5.60 39.35 26.12
N LEU A 34 -6.72 39.33 26.86
CA LEU A 34 -8.05 39.69 26.34
C LEU A 34 -8.24 41.20 26.07
N ARG A 35 -7.29 42.08 26.46
CA ARG A 35 -7.49 43.54 26.42
C ARG A 35 -6.64 44.31 25.40
N ARG A 36 -5.74 43.65 24.67
CA ARG A 36 -4.87 44.33 23.69
C ARG A 36 -5.46 44.24 22.27
N ARG A 37 -6.20 45.27 21.87
CA ARG A 37 -6.88 45.37 20.55
C ARG A 37 -6.02 45.97 19.43
N SER A 38 -4.76 46.33 19.69
CA SER A 38 -3.91 46.91 18.64
C SER A 38 -3.50 45.85 17.62
N ALA A 39 -3.43 46.24 16.34
CA ALA A 39 -2.99 45.38 15.24
C ALA A 39 -1.71 44.57 15.54
N PRO A 40 -0.61 45.15 16.08
CA PRO A 40 0.59 44.37 16.41
C PRO A 40 0.38 43.38 17.57
N ALA A 41 -0.54 43.67 18.50
CA ALA A 41 -0.87 42.74 19.57
C ALA A 41 -1.72 41.56 19.07
N GLN A 42 -2.68 41.82 18.19
CA GLN A 42 -3.48 40.79 17.52
C GLN A 42 -2.59 39.88 16.64
N GLN A 43 -1.64 40.44 15.91
CA GLN A 43 -0.67 39.66 15.12
C GLN A 43 0.17 38.71 16.00
N ARG A 44 0.64 39.18 17.17
CA ARG A 44 1.38 38.34 18.12
C ARG A 44 0.51 37.22 18.70
N GLN A 45 -0.77 37.49 18.95
CA GLN A 45 -1.73 36.48 19.40
C GLN A 45 -1.97 35.42 18.32
N LEU A 46 -2.18 35.82 17.07
CA LEU A 46 -2.32 34.91 15.93
C LEU A 46 -1.08 34.02 15.76
N MET A 47 0.13 34.59 15.84
CA MET A 47 1.37 33.82 15.77
C MET A 47 1.52 32.83 16.94
N SER A 48 1.07 33.20 18.13
CA SER A 48 1.06 32.30 19.29
C SER A 48 0.10 31.13 19.07
N LEU A 49 -1.12 31.40 18.59
CA LEU A 49 -2.11 30.37 18.27
C LEU A 49 -1.60 29.43 17.17
N GLN A 50 -1.00 29.98 16.11
CA GLN A 50 -0.40 29.18 15.04
C GLN A 50 0.69 28.24 15.58
N LYS A 51 1.58 28.72 16.46
CA LYS A 51 2.59 27.88 17.11
C LYS A 51 1.97 26.77 17.97
N GLN A 52 0.89 27.07 18.69
CA GLN A 52 0.15 26.07 19.48
C GLN A 52 -0.48 25.01 18.57
N VAL A 53 -1.14 25.41 17.48
CA VAL A 53 -1.72 24.48 16.49
C VAL A 53 -0.65 23.59 15.86
N VAL A 54 0.50 24.15 15.47
CA VAL A 54 1.63 23.37 14.94
C VAL A 54 2.17 22.40 15.98
N SER A 55 2.29 22.81 17.24
CA SER A 55 2.72 21.93 18.34
C SER A 55 1.72 20.80 18.57
N LEU A 56 0.42 21.08 18.57
CA LEU A 56 -0.64 20.09 18.71
C LEU A 56 -0.64 19.11 17.53
N LYS A 57 -0.47 19.61 16.29
CA LYS A 57 -0.35 18.76 15.10
C LYS A 57 0.88 17.86 15.19
N LYS A 58 2.02 18.37 15.66
CA LYS A 58 3.23 17.57 15.89
C LYS A 58 3.01 16.49 16.95
N LYS A 59 2.39 16.84 18.09
CA LYS A 59 2.04 15.88 19.15
C LYS A 59 1.06 14.81 18.68
N SER A 60 0.06 15.20 17.88
CA SER A 60 -0.89 14.28 17.26
C SER A 60 -0.19 13.32 16.31
N ASN A 61 0.65 13.83 15.40
CA ASN A 61 1.45 13.00 14.49
C ASN A 61 2.40 12.07 15.24
N GLN A 62 2.98 12.49 16.37
CA GLN A 62 3.84 11.63 17.21
C GLN A 62 3.08 10.51 17.92
N ARG A 63 1.75 10.61 18.07
CA ARG A 63 0.91 9.52 18.59
C ARG A 63 0.49 8.54 17.51
N VAL A 64 0.70 8.86 16.23
CA VAL A 64 0.42 7.94 15.14
C VAL A 64 1.43 6.82 15.19
N GLN A 65 0.97 5.61 15.51
CA GLN A 65 1.79 4.41 15.46
C GLN A 65 1.65 3.78 14.09
N TYR A 66 2.79 3.45 13.48
CA TYR A 66 2.83 2.66 12.27
C TYR A 66 2.86 1.19 12.67
N ALA A 67 2.01 0.40 12.04
CA ALA A 67 2.01 -1.04 12.17
C ALA A 67 2.06 -1.67 10.78
N GLN A 68 2.78 -2.77 10.66
CA GLN A 68 2.98 -3.48 9.41
C GLN A 68 2.49 -4.91 9.56
N PHE A 69 1.78 -5.38 8.55
CA PHE A 69 1.13 -6.68 8.55
C PHE A 69 1.42 -7.40 7.25
N PHE A 70 1.67 -8.70 7.33
CA PHE A 70 1.85 -9.53 6.17
C PHE A 70 0.48 -9.98 5.64
N LEU A 71 0.29 -9.95 4.33
CA LEU A 71 -0.90 -10.47 3.69
C LEU A 71 -0.58 -11.84 3.06
N PRO A 72 -1.09 -12.95 3.62
CA PRO A 72 -0.93 -14.27 3.02
C PRO A 72 -1.71 -14.41 1.71
N LEU A 73 -1.27 -15.32 0.84
CA LEU A 73 -2.00 -15.68 -0.38
C LEU A 73 -3.19 -16.58 -0.06
N VAL A 74 -4.31 -16.36 -0.75
CA VAL A 74 -5.51 -17.22 -0.64
C VAL A 74 -5.22 -18.55 -1.32
N GLY A 75 -5.30 -19.65 -0.56
CA GLY A 75 -4.89 -20.98 -1.04
C GLY A 75 -3.37 -21.11 -1.21
N GLY A 76 -2.60 -20.20 -0.60
CA GLY A 76 -1.15 -20.26 -0.57
C GLY A 76 -0.64 -21.50 0.17
N THR A 77 0.62 -21.82 -0.10
CA THR A 77 1.40 -22.91 0.48
C THR A 77 2.74 -22.36 0.96
N GLY A 78 3.53 -23.20 1.66
CA GLY A 78 4.83 -22.81 2.20
C GLY A 78 4.74 -21.96 3.47
N PRO A 79 5.88 -21.36 3.91
CA PRO A 79 5.90 -20.50 5.08
C PRO A 79 4.95 -19.31 4.90
N ASP A 80 4.12 -19.05 5.90
CA ASP A 80 3.16 -17.94 5.95
C ASP A 80 2.18 -17.88 4.76
N ASN A 81 1.96 -19.00 4.05
CA ASN A 81 1.15 -19.05 2.82
C ASN A 81 1.60 -18.05 1.75
N ALA A 82 2.92 -17.85 1.62
CA ALA A 82 3.51 -16.88 0.71
C ALA A 82 3.57 -17.35 -0.77
N GLN A 83 3.26 -18.62 -1.05
CA GLN A 83 3.58 -19.27 -2.32
C GLN A 83 2.33 -19.88 -2.97
N ILE A 84 2.16 -19.73 -4.28
CA ILE A 84 1.04 -20.34 -5.01
C ILE A 84 1.45 -20.81 -6.41
N ASN A 85 0.88 -21.94 -6.84
CA ASN A 85 0.96 -22.38 -8.22
C ASN A 85 -0.19 -21.76 -9.01
N LEU A 86 0.13 -20.99 -10.03
CA LEU A 86 -0.84 -20.33 -10.87
C LEU A 86 -1.31 -21.31 -11.95
N ALA A 87 -2.63 -21.51 -12.01
CA ALA A 87 -3.25 -22.30 -13.06
C ALA A 87 -3.07 -21.62 -14.43
N ASN A 88 -2.79 -22.42 -15.44
CA ASN A 88 -2.57 -21.97 -16.81
C ASN A 88 -3.91 -21.53 -17.44
N GLY A 89 -3.96 -20.32 -18.00
CA GLY A 89 -5.15 -19.76 -18.65
C GLY A 89 -6.15 -19.10 -17.70
N ASP A 90 -6.02 -19.33 -16.39
CA ASP A 90 -6.92 -18.80 -15.38
C ASP A 90 -6.38 -17.51 -14.74
N PHE A 91 -7.31 -16.72 -14.21
CA PHE A 91 -7.04 -15.60 -13.34
C PHE A 91 -6.92 -16.05 -11.89
N TYR A 92 -5.86 -15.61 -11.22
CA TYR A 92 -5.74 -15.62 -9.78
C TYR A 92 -6.09 -14.23 -9.24
N VAL A 93 -7.03 -14.16 -8.29
CA VAL A 93 -7.46 -12.90 -7.66
C VAL A 93 -7.19 -12.96 -6.17
N LEU A 94 -6.42 -12.00 -5.67
CA LEU A 94 -6.14 -11.80 -4.26
C LEU A 94 -6.79 -10.50 -3.76
N PRO A 95 -7.71 -10.57 -2.80
CA PRO A 95 -8.23 -9.38 -2.14
C PRO A 95 -7.15 -8.78 -1.21
N LEU A 96 -6.75 -7.54 -1.48
CA LEU A 96 -5.76 -6.84 -0.67
C LEU A 96 -6.38 -6.23 0.60
N MET A 97 -7.66 -5.87 0.54
CA MET A 97 -8.36 -5.20 1.63
C MET A 97 -9.17 -6.19 2.46
N ASN A 98 -8.49 -7.09 3.16
CA ASN A 98 -9.10 -8.02 4.12
C ASN A 98 -8.40 -7.92 5.49
N PRO A 99 -8.82 -6.97 6.33
CA PRO A 99 -8.21 -6.70 7.64
C PRO A 99 -8.15 -7.91 8.57
N ALA A 100 -9.20 -8.73 8.60
CA ALA A 100 -9.22 -9.98 9.37
C ALA A 100 -8.07 -10.92 9.02
N VAL A 101 -7.70 -10.98 7.74
CA VAL A 101 -6.65 -11.88 7.28
C VAL A 101 -5.26 -11.33 7.61
N PHE A 102 -4.93 -10.09 7.20
CA PHE A 102 -3.56 -9.59 7.42
C PHE A 102 -3.28 -9.21 8.87
N SER A 103 -4.29 -8.82 9.66
CA SER A 103 -4.09 -8.50 11.10
C SER A 103 -3.59 -9.70 11.91
N SER A 104 -3.88 -10.93 11.46
CA SER A 104 -3.40 -12.16 12.08
C SER A 104 -1.90 -12.44 11.88
N GLN A 105 -1.25 -11.69 10.98
CA GLN A 105 0.17 -11.86 10.63
C GLN A 105 0.93 -10.54 10.86
N PRO A 106 1.10 -10.11 12.12
CA PRO A 106 1.84 -8.89 12.43
C PRO A 106 3.32 -9.04 12.08
N VAL A 107 3.90 -7.97 11.55
CA VAL A 107 5.32 -7.89 11.21
C VAL A 107 5.96 -6.73 11.98
N PHE A 108 7.20 -6.95 12.41
CA PHE A 108 8.01 -5.95 13.12
C PHE A 108 7.35 -5.44 14.41
N GLN A 109 6.94 -4.17 14.42
CA GLN A 109 6.42 -3.45 15.59
C GLN A 109 4.89 -3.59 15.74
N ALA A 110 4.23 -4.30 14.83
CA ALA A 110 2.80 -4.61 14.96
C ALA A 110 2.55 -5.59 16.11
N ARG A 111 1.45 -5.38 16.83
CA ARG A 111 1.06 -6.23 17.97
C ARG A 111 0.15 -7.35 17.49
N ASN A 112 0.26 -8.52 18.12
CA ASN A 112 -0.50 -9.72 17.78
C ASN A 112 -1.75 -9.94 18.65
N THR A 113 -2.46 -8.87 19.01
CA THR A 113 -3.52 -8.95 20.03
C THR A 113 -4.84 -8.40 19.51
N THR A 114 -5.70 -9.32 19.08
CA THR A 114 -7.10 -9.09 18.63
C THR A 114 -8.01 -8.43 19.68
N VAL A 115 -7.59 -8.37 20.95
CA VAL A 115 -8.41 -7.90 22.07
C VAL A 115 -8.29 -6.39 22.35
N ASP A 116 -7.23 -5.72 21.89
CA ASP A 116 -6.94 -4.30 22.21
C ASP A 116 -6.80 -3.39 20.97
N ASP A 117 -7.14 -3.88 19.79
CA ASP A 117 -7.03 -3.07 18.58
C ASP A 117 -8.06 -1.93 18.59
N PRO A 118 -7.65 -0.70 18.19
CA PRO A 118 -8.57 0.42 18.16
C PRO A 118 -9.74 0.18 17.19
N ASN A 119 -10.81 0.94 17.35
CA ASN A 119 -11.97 0.89 16.44
C ASN A 119 -11.69 1.57 15.07
N LYS A 120 -10.50 2.12 14.84
CA LYS A 120 -10.19 2.83 13.59
C LYS A 120 -8.75 2.60 13.16
N CYS A 121 -8.57 2.37 11.87
CA CYS A 121 -7.25 2.43 11.24
C CYS A 121 -7.32 3.11 9.88
N ILE A 122 -6.16 3.53 9.41
CA ILE A 122 -5.98 4.04 8.06
C ILE A 122 -4.95 3.15 7.38
N VAL A 123 -5.35 2.51 6.29
CA VAL A 123 -4.43 1.73 5.46
C VAL A 123 -3.67 2.69 4.55
N LYS A 124 -2.35 2.83 4.76
CA LYS A 124 -1.50 3.82 4.07
C LYS A 124 -0.97 3.30 2.75
N ASN A 125 -0.56 2.05 2.71
CA ASN A 125 -0.02 1.45 1.49
C ASN A 125 0.03 -0.08 1.62
N PHE A 126 0.18 -0.70 0.45
CA PHE A 126 0.68 -2.06 0.33
C PHE A 126 1.99 -2.01 -0.44
N ASP A 127 3.04 -2.64 0.10
CA ASP A 127 4.26 -2.97 -0.64
C ASP A 127 4.15 -4.43 -1.08
N ILE A 128 3.91 -4.62 -2.38
CA ILE A 128 3.73 -5.94 -2.99
C ILE A 128 5.03 -6.30 -3.68
N GLN A 129 5.72 -7.31 -3.16
CA GLN A 129 6.87 -7.93 -3.83
C GLN A 129 6.45 -9.32 -4.29
N ALA A 130 6.72 -9.65 -5.54
CA ALA A 130 6.39 -10.95 -6.11
C ALA A 130 7.57 -11.47 -6.93
N VAL A 131 7.82 -12.77 -6.83
CA VAL A 131 8.78 -13.51 -7.64
C VAL A 131 8.01 -14.57 -8.39
N PHE A 132 8.19 -14.60 -9.70
CA PHE A 132 7.60 -15.61 -10.57
C PHE A 132 8.70 -16.50 -11.11
N SER A 133 8.46 -17.81 -11.04
CA SER A 133 9.39 -18.85 -11.48
C SER A 133 8.61 -20.07 -12.00
N PRO A 134 9.22 -20.94 -12.81
CA PRO A 134 8.69 -22.26 -13.09
C PRO A 134 8.50 -23.05 -11.80
N LYS A 135 7.40 -23.80 -11.69
CA LYS A 135 7.14 -24.69 -10.54
C LYS A 135 8.22 -25.75 -10.41
N ASN A 136 8.59 -26.35 -11.54
CA ASN A 136 9.68 -27.31 -11.64
C ASN A 136 10.73 -26.78 -12.62
N SER A 137 11.96 -26.61 -12.14
CA SER A 137 13.08 -26.15 -12.97
C SER A 137 13.62 -27.26 -13.89
N LEU A 138 13.29 -28.52 -13.62
CA LEU A 138 13.76 -29.68 -14.37
C LEU A 138 12.85 -30.05 -15.54
N SER A 139 11.62 -29.54 -15.59
CA SER A 139 10.75 -29.72 -16.76
C SER A 139 10.76 -28.46 -17.62
N ALA A 140 10.67 -28.66 -18.94
CA ALA A 140 10.51 -27.56 -19.88
C ALA A 140 9.25 -26.76 -19.54
N LEU A 141 9.33 -25.44 -19.66
CA LEU A 141 8.18 -24.55 -19.54
C LEU A 141 8.09 -23.78 -20.85
N THR A 142 7.04 -24.05 -21.62
CA THR A 142 6.72 -23.25 -22.81
C THR A 142 6.56 -21.78 -22.42
N PRO A 143 6.90 -20.83 -23.32
CA PRO A 143 6.83 -19.41 -22.99
C PRO A 143 5.46 -19.01 -22.44
N ARG A 144 5.43 -18.56 -21.18
CA ARG A 144 4.25 -18.04 -20.49
C ARG A 144 4.29 -16.53 -20.46
N ILE A 145 3.17 -15.90 -20.79
CA ILE A 145 2.97 -14.46 -20.68
C ILE A 145 2.19 -14.21 -19.39
N VAL A 146 2.88 -13.68 -18.38
CA VAL A 146 2.26 -13.34 -17.10
C VAL A 146 1.87 -11.87 -17.11
N ARG A 147 0.60 -11.61 -16.78
CA ARG A 147 0.06 -10.27 -16.62
C ARG A 147 -0.39 -10.04 -15.20
N VAL A 148 -0.03 -8.88 -14.67
CA VAL A 148 -0.30 -8.52 -13.30
C VAL A 148 -0.98 -7.16 -13.26
N TRP A 149 -2.13 -7.11 -12.61
CA TRP A 149 -2.88 -5.88 -12.38
C TRP A 149 -3.09 -5.65 -10.89
N THR A 150 -3.00 -4.40 -10.47
CA THR A 150 -3.56 -3.97 -9.19
C THR A 150 -4.73 -3.04 -9.50
N VAL A 151 -5.93 -3.39 -9.03
CA VAL A 151 -7.17 -2.71 -9.42
C VAL A 151 -8.02 -2.32 -8.22
N SER A 152 -8.88 -1.32 -8.42
CA SER A 152 -10.04 -1.03 -7.56
C SER A 152 -11.31 -0.99 -8.41
N LEU A 153 -12.47 -1.14 -7.78
CA LEU A 153 -13.75 -1.11 -8.48
C LEU A 153 -14.19 0.33 -8.80
N ARG A 154 -14.92 0.53 -9.90
CA ARG A 154 -15.56 1.81 -10.22
C ARG A 154 -16.90 1.97 -9.48
N LYS A 155 -17.24 3.20 -9.08
CA LYS A 155 -18.44 3.51 -8.30
C LYS A 155 -19.75 3.04 -8.94
N GLU A 156 -19.87 3.19 -10.25
CA GLU A 156 -21.10 2.91 -10.99
C GLU A 156 -21.42 1.41 -11.08
N THR A 157 -20.38 0.58 -11.17
CA THR A 157 -20.50 -0.85 -11.52
C THR A 157 -19.96 -1.78 -10.42
N ALA A 158 -19.51 -1.23 -9.28
CA ALA A 158 -18.86 -1.99 -8.22
C ALA A 158 -19.74 -3.13 -7.70
N GLN A 159 -21.00 -2.85 -7.38
CA GLN A 159 -21.91 -3.85 -6.80
C GLN A 159 -22.24 -4.96 -7.79
N GLU A 160 -22.54 -4.61 -9.05
CA GLU A 160 -22.80 -5.61 -10.11
C GLU A 160 -21.54 -6.44 -10.39
N THR A 161 -20.36 -5.82 -10.37
CA THR A 161 -19.09 -6.54 -10.56
C THR A 161 -18.86 -7.53 -9.43
N LEU A 162 -19.08 -7.14 -8.17
CA LEU A 162 -18.95 -8.03 -7.02
C LEU A 162 -19.94 -9.20 -7.09
N GLN A 163 -21.18 -8.98 -7.50
CA GLN A 163 -22.16 -10.06 -7.64
C GLN A 163 -21.79 -11.01 -8.78
N GLY A 164 -21.42 -10.46 -9.95
CA GLY A 164 -21.11 -11.25 -11.14
C GLY A 164 -19.80 -12.02 -11.07
N THR A 165 -18.87 -11.65 -10.18
CA THR A 165 -17.58 -12.34 -9.99
C THR A 165 -17.51 -13.12 -8.66
N SER A 166 -18.65 -13.34 -7.99
CA SER A 166 -18.72 -13.98 -6.67
C SER A 166 -17.72 -13.37 -5.67
N GLN A 167 -17.92 -12.09 -5.39
CA GLN A 167 -17.08 -11.25 -4.52
C GLN A 167 -15.62 -11.17 -4.98
N MET A 168 -15.36 -11.13 -6.30
CA MET A 168 -14.00 -11.09 -6.86
C MET A 168 -13.12 -12.26 -6.40
N SER A 169 -13.71 -13.44 -6.21
CA SER A 169 -12.95 -14.68 -5.98
C SER A 169 -12.31 -15.17 -7.29
N SER A 170 -11.20 -15.92 -7.22
CA SER A 170 -10.58 -16.51 -8.42
C SER A 170 -11.59 -17.38 -9.20
N THR A 171 -12.34 -18.24 -8.51
CA THR A 171 -13.35 -19.10 -9.14
C THR A 171 -14.47 -18.29 -9.80
N GLY A 172 -15.02 -17.30 -9.10
CA GLY A 172 -16.11 -16.48 -9.63
C GLY A 172 -15.66 -15.55 -10.76
N PHE A 173 -14.43 -15.04 -10.70
CA PHE A 173 -13.87 -14.22 -11.77
C PHE A 173 -13.65 -15.03 -13.05
N ASN A 174 -13.12 -16.25 -12.95
CA ASN A 174 -12.95 -17.14 -14.12
C ASN A 174 -14.27 -17.66 -14.69
N ALA A 175 -15.31 -17.81 -13.85
CA ALA A 175 -16.65 -18.21 -14.30
C ALA A 175 -17.40 -17.09 -15.02
N ALA A 176 -16.93 -15.84 -14.94
CA ALA A 176 -17.62 -14.73 -15.55
C ALA A 176 -17.56 -14.77 -17.09
N PRO A 177 -18.64 -14.39 -17.81
CA PRO A 177 -18.63 -14.40 -19.26
C PRO A 177 -17.54 -13.50 -19.85
N ASN A 178 -16.78 -14.05 -20.81
CA ASN A 178 -15.79 -13.29 -21.56
C ASN A 178 -16.46 -12.10 -22.28
N GLY A 179 -15.84 -10.94 -22.20
CA GLY A 179 -16.34 -9.67 -22.73
C GLY A 179 -17.06 -8.79 -21.71
N LYS A 180 -17.50 -9.33 -20.56
CA LYS A 180 -18.18 -8.52 -19.53
C LYS A 180 -17.20 -7.77 -18.63
N TYR A 181 -16.35 -8.49 -17.90
CA TYR A 181 -15.39 -7.90 -16.95
C TYR A 181 -13.96 -7.91 -17.47
N TYR A 182 -13.62 -8.90 -18.29
CA TYR A 182 -12.37 -8.98 -19.03
C TYR A 182 -12.68 -9.42 -20.46
N LYS A 183 -11.77 -9.10 -21.37
CA LYS A 183 -11.76 -9.66 -22.72
C LYS A 183 -10.47 -10.42 -22.91
N ASN A 184 -10.58 -11.72 -23.11
CA ASN A 184 -9.47 -12.57 -23.51
C ASN A 184 -9.62 -12.97 -24.98
N THR A 185 -8.51 -13.00 -25.70
CA THR A 185 -8.42 -13.51 -27.06
C THR A 185 -7.26 -14.48 -27.15
N PHE A 186 -7.52 -15.59 -27.81
CA PHE A 186 -6.57 -16.67 -28.04
C PHE A 186 -5.81 -16.42 -29.34
N VAL A 187 -4.55 -16.82 -29.37
CA VAL A 187 -3.73 -16.83 -30.59
C VAL A 187 -3.35 -18.30 -30.83
N ASP A 188 -3.65 -18.81 -32.03
CA ASP A 188 -3.28 -20.15 -32.51
C ASP A 188 -3.56 -21.32 -31.55
N GLY A 189 -4.77 -21.38 -30.99
CA GLY A 189 -5.20 -22.53 -30.16
C GLY A 189 -4.48 -22.70 -28.82
N GLY A 190 -3.60 -21.75 -28.45
CA GLY A 190 -2.95 -21.69 -27.14
C GLY A 190 -3.85 -21.14 -26.03
N LEU A 191 -3.27 -20.84 -24.87
CA LEU A 191 -3.96 -20.14 -23.79
C LEU A 191 -4.17 -18.66 -24.16
N ALA A 192 -5.04 -17.96 -23.44
CA ALA A 192 -5.32 -16.55 -23.69
C ALA A 192 -4.06 -15.67 -23.56
N THR A 193 -3.45 -15.30 -24.67
CA THR A 193 -2.24 -14.47 -24.68
C THR A 193 -2.53 -12.99 -24.80
N MET A 194 -3.77 -12.57 -25.04
CA MET A 194 -4.15 -11.15 -25.12
C MET A 194 -5.34 -10.91 -24.20
N VAL A 195 -5.09 -10.23 -23.08
CA VAL A 195 -6.10 -10.02 -22.04
C VAL A 195 -6.19 -8.56 -21.67
N LYS A 196 -7.41 -8.02 -21.64
CA LYS A 196 -7.70 -6.67 -21.17
C LYS A 196 -8.82 -6.71 -20.13
N LEU A 197 -8.69 -5.90 -19.09
CA LEU A 197 -9.75 -5.69 -18.10
C LEU A 197 -10.70 -4.57 -18.58
N ASN A 198 -11.99 -4.69 -18.29
CA ASN A 198 -12.98 -3.68 -18.64
C ASN A 198 -12.75 -2.39 -17.83
N PRO A 199 -12.43 -1.26 -18.47
CA PRO A 199 -12.18 0.00 -17.78
C PRO A 199 -13.44 0.61 -17.14
N ALA A 200 -14.64 0.18 -17.53
CA ALA A 200 -15.90 0.59 -16.91
C ALA A 200 -16.13 -0.10 -15.55
N SER A 201 -15.61 -1.32 -15.36
CA SER A 201 -15.68 -2.06 -14.09
C SER A 201 -14.50 -1.76 -13.18
N PHE A 202 -13.31 -1.64 -13.77
CA PHE A 202 -12.05 -1.54 -13.02
C PHE A 202 -11.34 -0.21 -13.25
N ARG A 203 -10.82 0.35 -12.15
CA ARG A 203 -9.77 1.36 -12.17
C ARG A 203 -8.43 0.66 -11.94
N ILE A 204 -7.61 0.61 -12.98
CA ILE A 204 -6.28 -0.01 -12.94
C ILE A 204 -5.29 0.99 -12.33
N HIS A 205 -4.60 0.60 -11.26
CA HIS A 205 -3.55 1.40 -10.61
C HIS A 205 -2.18 1.08 -11.18
N THR A 206 -1.92 -0.20 -11.44
CA THR A 206 -0.66 -0.68 -12.01
C THR A 206 -0.92 -1.84 -12.95
N TYR A 207 -0.16 -1.86 -14.05
CA TYR A 207 -0.13 -2.96 -15.00
C TYR A 207 1.32 -3.35 -15.26
N ARG A 208 1.61 -4.66 -15.26
CA ARG A 208 2.88 -5.20 -15.74
C ARG A 208 2.65 -6.47 -16.53
N GLU A 209 3.47 -6.65 -17.55
CA GLU A 209 3.49 -7.83 -18.41
C GLU A 209 4.94 -8.25 -18.59
N PHE A 210 5.18 -9.56 -18.55
CA PHE A 210 6.48 -10.14 -18.84
C PHE A 210 6.32 -11.59 -19.31
N THR A 211 7.36 -12.08 -19.96
CA THR A 211 7.46 -13.48 -20.39
C THR A 211 8.32 -14.27 -19.43
N LEU A 212 7.92 -15.52 -19.18
CA LEU A 212 8.67 -16.53 -18.45
C LEU A 212 8.84 -17.74 -19.35
N ALA A 213 10.04 -18.31 -19.39
CA ALA A 213 10.32 -19.56 -20.07
C ALA A 213 11.47 -20.25 -19.32
N ASN A 214 11.53 -21.58 -19.41
CA ASN A 214 12.60 -22.37 -18.80
C ASN A 214 13.24 -23.30 -19.83
N ILE A 215 14.57 -23.40 -19.82
CA ILE A 215 15.33 -24.32 -20.67
C ILE A 215 15.62 -25.61 -19.91
N MET A 216 15.48 -26.74 -20.60
CA MET A 216 16.24 -27.96 -20.34
C MET A 216 17.51 -27.93 -21.21
N GLN A 217 18.70 -27.86 -20.63
CA GLN A 217 19.88 -28.33 -21.34
C GLN A 217 21.01 -28.73 -20.38
N GLU A 218 21.24 -30.04 -20.31
CA GLU A 218 22.58 -30.66 -20.26
C GLU A 218 22.64 -32.07 -20.87
N THR A 219 21.60 -32.58 -21.52
CA THR A 219 21.70 -33.77 -22.40
C THR A 219 21.00 -33.49 -23.72
N ALA A 220 21.78 -33.21 -24.75
CA ALA A 220 21.34 -33.44 -26.12
C ALA A 220 21.04 -34.93 -26.25
N VAL A 221 19.76 -35.32 -26.27
CA VAL A 221 19.36 -36.54 -26.96
C VAL A 221 19.34 -36.13 -28.44
N PRO A 222 20.20 -36.68 -29.30
CA PRO A 222 20.45 -36.13 -30.63
C PRO A 222 19.27 -36.22 -31.62
N ASP A 223 18.14 -36.85 -31.26
CA ASP A 223 17.13 -37.27 -32.22
C ASP A 223 15.75 -36.59 -32.09
N GLU A 224 15.55 -35.61 -31.19
CA GLU A 224 14.25 -34.92 -31.06
C GLU A 224 14.37 -33.39 -31.18
N ASP A 225 13.67 -32.81 -32.16
CA ASP A 225 13.51 -31.36 -32.38
C ASP A 225 12.89 -30.70 -31.14
N THR A 226 13.73 -30.32 -30.18
CA THR A 226 13.31 -29.67 -28.93
C THR A 226 13.47 -28.16 -29.05
N ALA A 227 12.39 -27.42 -28.84
CA ALA A 227 12.36 -25.97 -28.95
C ALA A 227 13.27 -25.29 -27.90
N VAL A 228 14.28 -24.55 -28.36
CA VAL A 228 15.25 -23.82 -27.53
C VAL A 228 14.77 -22.38 -27.31
N THR A 229 14.60 -21.92 -26.06
CA THR A 229 14.26 -20.50 -25.75
C THR A 229 15.05 -19.93 -24.56
N ASN A 230 15.74 -18.80 -24.75
CA ASN A 230 16.76 -18.17 -23.88
C ASN A 230 16.47 -18.07 -22.34
N THR A 231 17.49 -18.30 -21.50
CA THR A 231 17.46 -18.35 -20.00
C THR A 231 17.30 -17.01 -19.29
N TYR A 232 17.44 -15.88 -19.98
CA TYR A 232 17.38 -14.53 -19.38
C TYR A 232 16.06 -14.22 -18.63
N ASN A 233 15.02 -15.04 -18.83
CA ASN A 233 13.67 -14.83 -18.30
C ASN A 233 13.13 -15.95 -17.40
N SER A 234 13.95 -16.86 -16.87
CA SER A 234 13.44 -17.96 -16.01
C SER A 234 12.90 -17.48 -14.65
N LEU A 235 13.43 -16.40 -14.10
CA LEU A 235 12.95 -15.81 -12.86
C LEU A 235 12.67 -14.33 -13.05
N LYS A 236 11.46 -13.88 -12.70
CA LYS A 236 11.10 -12.45 -12.72
C LYS A 236 10.63 -11.97 -11.37
N ARG A 237 11.29 -10.90 -10.91
CA ARG A 237 10.92 -10.19 -9.69
C ARG A 237 10.16 -8.93 -10.05
N MET A 238 9.11 -8.66 -9.30
CA MET A 238 8.30 -7.47 -9.41
C MET A 238 8.13 -6.85 -8.03
N ARG A 239 8.18 -5.52 -7.98
CA ARG A 239 7.75 -4.73 -6.82
C ARG A 239 6.74 -3.69 -7.24
N VAL A 240 5.63 -3.62 -6.53
CA VAL A 240 4.56 -2.66 -6.72
C VAL A 240 4.26 -1.97 -5.40
N TRP A 241 4.39 -0.64 -5.40
CA TRP A 241 4.00 0.18 -4.27
C TRP A 241 2.60 0.77 -4.51
N LEU A 242 1.62 0.30 -3.76
CA LEU A 242 0.23 0.74 -3.88
C LEU A 242 -0.12 1.70 -2.73
N LYS A 243 -0.23 2.99 -3.03
CA LYS A 243 -0.71 3.97 -2.05
C LYS A 243 -2.20 3.75 -1.76
N CYS A 244 -2.53 3.80 -0.48
CA CYS A 244 -3.90 3.71 0.03
C CYS A 244 -4.15 4.87 1.01
N GLY A 245 -5.41 5.26 1.16
CA GLY A 245 -5.83 6.28 2.12
C GLY A 245 -7.13 5.89 2.78
N ASN A 246 -7.43 4.59 2.81
CA ASN A 246 -8.76 4.09 3.13
C ASN A 246 -8.89 4.06 4.65
N HIS A 247 -10.00 4.62 5.14
CA HIS A 247 -10.33 4.66 6.55
C HIS A 247 -11.22 3.48 6.87
N LEU A 248 -10.72 2.57 7.70
CA LEU A 248 -11.48 1.40 8.14
C LEU A 248 -12.01 1.67 9.53
N LYS A 249 -13.34 1.58 9.66
CA LYS A 249 -14.06 1.75 10.90
C LYS A 249 -15.28 0.81 10.88
N PRO A 250 -15.31 -0.24 11.71
CA PRO A 250 -16.50 -1.07 11.85
C PRO A 250 -17.58 -0.34 12.66
N PRO A 251 -18.85 -0.78 12.56
CA PRO A 251 -19.92 -0.28 13.41
C PRO A 251 -19.70 -0.63 14.89
N GLN A 252 -19.14 -1.81 15.17
CA GLN A 252 -18.80 -2.32 16.49
C GLN A 252 -17.51 -3.16 16.42
N GLY A 253 -16.69 -3.13 17.47
CA GLY A 253 -15.46 -3.94 17.56
C GLY A 253 -14.20 -3.21 17.09
N SER A 254 -13.19 -4.00 16.69
CA SER A 254 -11.89 -3.53 16.21
C SER A 254 -11.81 -3.54 14.70
N TRP A 255 -10.97 -2.66 14.12
CA TRP A 255 -10.73 -2.67 12.66
C TRP A 255 -10.16 -4.00 12.15
N SER A 256 -9.47 -4.75 13.01
CA SER A 256 -8.87 -6.05 12.70
C SER A 256 -9.90 -7.16 12.53
N GLY A 257 -11.12 -7.02 13.06
CA GLY A 257 -12.19 -8.00 12.85
C GLY A 257 -12.92 -7.89 11.52
N ILE A 258 -12.67 -6.83 10.73
CA ILE A 258 -13.41 -6.56 9.49
C ILE A 258 -13.08 -7.61 8.43
N ALA A 259 -14.10 -8.34 7.99
CA ALA A 259 -13.99 -9.22 6.83
C ALA A 259 -14.08 -8.41 5.52
N GLU A 260 -13.55 -8.96 4.43
CA GLU A 260 -13.60 -8.29 3.11
C GLU A 260 -15.04 -7.88 2.71
N GLY A 261 -16.03 -8.73 2.98
CA GLY A 261 -17.44 -8.49 2.68
C GLY A 261 -18.02 -7.24 3.36
N GLU A 262 -17.46 -6.84 4.49
CA GLU A 262 -17.90 -5.68 5.28
C GLU A 262 -17.21 -4.39 4.84
N VAL A 263 -16.10 -4.50 4.10
CA VAL A 263 -15.43 -3.34 3.51
C VAL A 263 -16.28 -2.79 2.36
N MET A 264 -16.41 -1.46 2.34
CA MET A 264 -17.10 -0.76 1.26
C MET A 264 -16.52 -1.16 -0.12
N PRO A 265 -17.35 -1.50 -1.12
CA PRO A 265 -16.88 -1.96 -2.43
C PRO A 265 -15.82 -1.08 -3.10
N LEU A 266 -15.90 0.24 -2.87
CA LEU A 266 -14.97 1.22 -3.45
C LEU A 266 -13.60 1.24 -2.79
N ASP A 267 -13.53 0.84 -1.52
CA ASP A 267 -12.30 0.76 -0.76
C ASP A 267 -11.58 -0.58 -0.96
N ARG A 268 -12.26 -1.56 -1.56
CA ARG A 268 -11.64 -2.85 -1.91
C ARG A 268 -10.65 -2.68 -3.05
N LYS A 269 -9.51 -3.34 -2.89
CA LYS A 269 -8.44 -3.41 -3.89
C LYS A 269 -8.07 -4.87 -4.11
N TYR A 270 -7.75 -5.19 -5.35
CA TYR A 270 -7.45 -6.54 -5.78
C TYR A 270 -6.13 -6.58 -6.52
N PHE A 271 -5.39 -7.65 -6.27
CA PHE A 271 -4.22 -8.03 -7.03
C PHE A 271 -4.60 -9.21 -7.92
N ILE A 272 -4.55 -9.01 -9.24
CA ILE A 272 -4.99 -9.97 -10.23
C ILE A 272 -3.79 -10.41 -11.04
N VAL A 273 -3.62 -11.72 -11.20
CA VAL A 273 -2.58 -12.33 -12.03
C VAL A 273 -3.25 -13.23 -13.07
N HIS A 274 -2.78 -13.17 -14.31
CA HIS A 274 -3.20 -14.08 -15.37
C HIS A 274 -1.96 -14.70 -16.02
N VAL A 275 -2.00 -16.00 -16.25
CA VAL A 275 -0.94 -16.75 -16.93
C VAL A 275 -1.44 -17.21 -18.29
N GLY A 276 -1.03 -16.52 -19.35
CA GLY A 276 -1.26 -16.93 -20.75
C GLY A 276 -0.04 -17.64 -21.33
N GLY A 277 -0.12 -18.12 -22.56
CA GLY A 277 1.01 -18.73 -23.27
C GLY A 277 0.59 -19.75 -24.31
N TRP A 278 1.56 -20.47 -24.84
CA TRP A 278 1.35 -21.55 -25.82
C TRP A 278 1.29 -22.91 -25.10
N SER A 279 0.48 -23.83 -25.60
CA SER A 279 0.19 -25.18 -25.04
C SER A 279 -0.40 -25.24 -23.62
N ASN A 280 -1.20 -26.29 -23.37
CA ASN A 280 -1.68 -26.63 -22.03
C ASN A 280 -0.77 -27.71 -21.42
N ASP A 281 0.48 -27.38 -21.13
CA ASP A 281 1.36 -28.29 -20.38
C ASP A 281 0.88 -28.38 -18.94
N GLY A 282 0.23 -29.49 -18.59
CA GLY A 282 -0.24 -29.77 -17.22
C GLY A 282 0.91 -30.01 -16.23
N ASP A 283 2.10 -30.35 -16.72
CA ASP A 283 3.22 -30.82 -15.90
C ASP A 283 4.08 -29.71 -15.30
N ASN A 284 4.17 -28.54 -15.96
CA ASN A 284 4.89 -27.38 -15.44
C ASN A 284 4.05 -26.11 -15.49
N GLN A 285 3.92 -25.46 -14.34
CA GLN A 285 3.11 -24.27 -14.12
C GLN A 285 3.99 -23.10 -13.66
N VAL A 286 3.44 -21.89 -13.68
CA VAL A 286 4.11 -20.74 -13.08
C VAL A 286 3.84 -20.74 -11.58
N ARG A 287 4.90 -20.74 -10.78
CA ARG A 287 4.87 -20.50 -9.35
C ARG A 287 5.06 -19.01 -9.08
N MET A 288 4.26 -18.49 -8.15
CA MET A 288 4.39 -17.13 -7.63
C MET A 288 4.66 -17.18 -6.13
N ASP A 289 5.77 -16.60 -5.71
CA ASP A 289 6.10 -16.34 -4.32
C ASP A 289 5.91 -14.84 -4.04
N THR A 290 5.30 -14.48 -2.92
CA THR A 290 4.99 -13.09 -2.59
C THR A 290 5.43 -12.68 -1.20
N ASN A 291 5.75 -11.40 -1.07
CA ASN A 291 5.87 -10.73 0.20
C ASN A 291 5.04 -9.45 0.11
N ILE A 292 3.83 -9.49 0.67
CA ILE A 292 2.89 -8.38 0.64
C ILE A 292 2.78 -7.82 2.04
N VAL A 293 3.22 -6.57 2.21
CA VAL A 293 3.17 -5.88 3.50
C VAL A 293 2.19 -4.72 3.44
N ALA A 294 1.16 -4.78 4.27
CA ALA A 294 0.23 -3.69 4.52
C ALA A 294 0.80 -2.77 5.61
N THR A 295 1.01 -1.49 5.30
CA THR A 295 1.32 -0.50 6.34
C THR A 295 0.05 0.23 6.73
N ILE A 296 -0.27 0.19 8.02
CA ILE A 296 -1.39 0.91 8.59
C ILE A 296 -0.92 1.95 9.60
N THR A 297 -1.77 2.93 9.83
CA THR A 297 -1.64 3.83 10.96
C THR A 297 -2.86 3.72 11.84
N THR A 298 -2.64 3.44 13.11
CA THR A 298 -3.66 3.51 14.14
C THR A 298 -3.54 4.85 14.86
N SER A 299 -4.68 5.35 15.32
CA SER A 299 -4.73 6.50 16.22
C SER A 299 -5.44 6.04 17.47
N ASN A 300 -4.69 6.00 18.57
CA ASN A 300 -5.24 5.86 19.92
C ASN A 300 -6.16 7.04 20.22
#